data_AF-A0A060LY39-F1
#
_entry.id   AF-A0A060LY39-F1
#
_cell.length_a   1.000
_cell.length_b   1.000
_cell.length_c   1.000
_cell.angle_alpha   90.00
_cell.angle_beta   90.00
_cell.angle_gamma   90.00
#
_symmetry.space_group_name_H-M   'P 1'
#
loop_
_entity.id
_entity.type
_entity.pdbx_description
1 polymer ?
#
loop_
_entity_poly.entity_id
_entity_poly.type
_entity_poly.pdbx_seq_one_letter_code
_entity_poly.pdbx_strand_id
1 'polypeptide(L)'
;MTWFEWLILILATARMTRLFVTDDIMEWFRNPFIQLKEEDGTLYAYPKGKGVRKFIGSLLSCYWCTSVWVAVFFFIGFWFLPSVFFPIFLCLSIAYGAAFVESVSRRM
;
A
#
# COMPACT_ATOMS: atom_id res chain seq x y z
N MET A 1 15.99 16.07 4.47
CA MET A 1 14.89 15.84 3.51
C MET A 1 14.70 17.08 2.66
N THR A 2 15.02 16.95 1.39
CA THR A 2 14.75 17.88 0.29
C THR A 2 13.32 17.67 -0.22
N TRP A 3 12.79 18.65 -0.97
CA TRP A 3 11.47 18.54 -1.58
C TRP A 3 11.34 17.33 -2.53
N PHE A 4 12.44 16.93 -3.17
CA PHE A 4 12.49 15.78 -4.06
C PHE A 4 12.29 14.45 -3.33
N GLU A 5 12.89 14.30 -2.15
CA GLU A 5 12.73 13.11 -1.30
C GLU A 5 11.28 12.97 -0.81
N TRP A 6 10.62 14.08 -0.46
CA TRP A 6 9.20 14.09 -0.11
C TRP A 6 8.32 13.58 -1.26
N LEU A 7 8.59 14.01 -2.49
CA LEU A 7 7.84 13.58 -3.67
C LEU A 7 8.01 12.07 -3.90
N ILE A 8 9.24 11.56 -3.80
CA ILE A 8 9.53 10.11 -3.90
C ILE A 8 8.77 9.34 -2.81
N LEU A 9 8.79 9.82 -1.57
CA LEU A 9 8.10 9.16 -0.45
C LEU A 9 6.57 9.10 -0.68
N ILE A 10 5.98 10.17 -1.22
CA ILE A 10 4.55 10.19 -1.56
C ILE A 10 4.23 9.13 -2.62
N LEU A 11 4.99 9.09 -3.72
CA LEU A 11 4.76 8.12 -4.81
C LEU A 11 5.02 6.68 -4.35
N ALA A 12 6.09 6.46 -3.58
CA ALA A 12 6.42 5.16 -3.01
C ALA A 12 5.33 4.67 -2.06
N THR A 13 4.82 5.55 -1.18
CA THR A 13 3.72 5.23 -0.25
C THR A 13 2.47 4.84 -1.01
N ALA A 14 2.13 5.57 -2.08
CA ALA A 14 0.97 5.26 -2.91
C ALA A 14 1.11 3.88 -3.57
N ARG A 15 2.27 3.56 -4.15
CA ARG A 15 2.52 2.23 -4.75
C ARG A 15 2.44 1.13 -3.72
N MET A 16 3.10 1.30 -2.59
CA MET A 16 3.16 0.29 -1.55
C MET A 16 1.78 0.02 -0.95
N THR A 17 0.98 1.08 -0.70
CA THR A 17 -0.42 0.93 -0.24
C THR A 17 -1.25 0.16 -1.26
N ARG A 18 -1.14 0.50 -2.55
CA ARG A 18 -1.84 -0.21 -3.62
C ARG A 18 -1.44 -1.68 -3.68
N LEU A 19 -0.15 -1.97 -3.50
CA LEU A 19 0.41 -3.32 -3.48
C LEU A 19 -0.19 -4.16 -2.34
N PHE A 20 -0.36 -3.59 -1.14
CA PHE A 20 -0.94 -4.32 0.00
C PHE A 20 -2.47 -4.48 -0.05
N VAL A 21 -3.18 -3.46 -0.52
CA VAL A 21 -4.65 -3.40 -0.40
C VAL A 21 -5.35 -4.01 -1.61
N THR A 22 -4.85 -3.71 -2.82
CA THR A 22 -5.59 -3.94 -4.07
C THR A 22 -4.88 -4.83 -5.08
N ASP A 23 -3.60 -5.12 -4.90
CA ASP A 23 -2.82 -5.88 -5.89
C ASP A 23 -2.96 -7.39 -5.65
N ASP A 24 -3.29 -8.13 -6.71
CA ASP A 24 -3.52 -9.58 -6.67
C ASP A 24 -2.24 -10.34 -6.26
N ILE A 25 -1.07 -9.77 -6.52
CA ILE A 25 0.23 -10.37 -6.13
C ILE A 25 0.28 -10.57 -4.60
N MET A 26 -0.33 -9.68 -3.83
CA MET A 26 -0.39 -9.77 -2.37
C MET A 26 -1.68 -10.41 -1.86
N GLU A 27 -2.46 -11.07 -2.72
CA GLU A 27 -3.66 -11.79 -2.29
C GLU A 27 -3.31 -12.87 -1.26
N TRP A 28 -2.19 -13.57 -1.43
CA TRP A 28 -1.67 -14.53 -0.44
C TRP A 28 -1.48 -13.90 0.94
N PHE A 29 -0.99 -12.65 0.99
CA PHE A 29 -0.81 -11.91 2.24
C PHE A 29 -2.14 -11.44 2.82
N ARG A 30 -3.10 -11.04 1.97
CA ARG A 30 -4.41 -10.51 2.38
C ARG A 30 -5.39 -11.61 2.82
N ASN A 31 -5.36 -12.78 2.19
CA ASN A 31 -6.27 -13.91 2.44
C ASN A 31 -6.33 -14.36 3.93
N PRO A 32 -5.23 -14.41 4.71
CA PRO A 32 -5.31 -14.72 6.13
C PRO A 32 -5.97 -13.62 6.98
N PHE A 33 -5.99 -12.36 6.53
CA PHE A 33 -6.51 -11.23 7.32
C PHE A 33 -7.90 -10.76 6.88
N ILE A 34 -8.28 -10.97 5.62
CA ILE A 34 -9.56 -10.53 5.05
C ILE A 34 -10.35 -11.72 4.52
N GLN A 35 -11.66 -11.70 4.74
CA GLN A 35 -12.65 -12.56 4.14
C GLN A 35 -13.48 -11.74 3.16
N LEU A 36 -13.47 -12.15 1.90
CA LEU A 36 -14.47 -11.67 0.95
C LEU A 36 -15.77 -12.42 1.26
N LYS A 37 -16.83 -11.69 1.59
CA LYS A 37 -18.19 -12.23 1.66
C LYS A 37 -19.03 -11.52 0.63
N GLU A 38 -19.82 -12.29 -0.09
CA GLU A 38 -20.79 -11.77 -1.02
C GLU A 38 -22.08 -11.48 -0.25
N GLU A 39 -22.51 -10.21 -0.27
CA GLU A 39 -23.76 -9.75 0.34
C GLU A 39 -24.48 -8.93 -0.74
N ASP A 40 -25.72 -9.32 -1.06
CA ASP A 40 -26.54 -8.70 -2.10
C ASP A 40 -25.87 -8.60 -3.48
N GLY A 41 -25.08 -9.61 -3.87
CA GLY A 41 -24.35 -9.64 -5.16
C GLY A 41 -23.13 -8.72 -5.22
N THR A 42 -22.70 -8.17 -4.08
CA THR A 42 -21.50 -7.33 -3.97
C THR A 42 -20.50 -7.95 -2.98
N LEU A 43 -19.23 -7.98 -3.37
CA LEU A 43 -18.15 -8.55 -2.57
C LEU A 43 -17.66 -7.53 -1.53
N TYR A 44 -17.90 -7.80 -0.25
CA TYR A 44 -17.43 -7.01 0.87
C TYR A 44 -16.24 -7.65 1.58
N ALA A 45 -15.24 -6.82 1.91
CA ALA A 45 -14.01 -7.24 2.58
C ALA A 45 -14.13 -7.13 4.11
N TYR A 46 -14.43 -8.24 4.77
CA TYR A 46 -14.55 -8.33 6.23
C TYR A 46 -13.25 -8.81 6.89
N PRO A 47 -12.79 -8.21 8.00
CA PRO A 47 -11.58 -8.66 8.70
C PRO A 47 -11.80 -10.00 9.43
N LYS A 48 -10.84 -10.92 9.31
CA LYS A 48 -10.82 -12.25 9.95
C LYS A 48 -10.14 -12.23 11.32
N GLY A 49 -10.57 -13.12 12.22
CA GLY A 49 -9.90 -13.41 13.49
C GLY A 49 -10.24 -12.45 14.65
N LYS A 50 -9.39 -12.46 15.70
CA LYS A 50 -9.52 -11.62 16.90
C LYS A 50 -8.19 -10.92 17.21
N GLY A 51 -8.23 -9.81 17.95
CA GLY A 51 -7.04 -9.05 18.37
C GLY A 51 -6.26 -8.44 17.20
N VAL A 52 -4.94 -8.66 17.18
CA VAL A 52 -4.01 -8.10 16.18
C VAL A 52 -4.37 -8.51 14.76
N ARG A 53 -4.82 -9.74 14.55
CA ARG A 53 -5.23 -10.23 13.22
C ARG A 53 -6.42 -9.46 12.66
N LYS A 54 -7.40 -9.11 13.52
CA LYS A 54 -8.54 -8.27 13.16
C LYS A 54 -8.13 -6.82 12.91
N PHE A 55 -7.18 -6.30 13.69
CA PHE A 55 -6.64 -4.94 13.50
C PHE A 55 -5.94 -4.80 12.14
N ILE A 56 -5.03 -5.73 11.80
CA ILE A 56 -4.36 -5.75 10.49
C ILE A 56 -5.39 -5.91 9.36
N GLY A 57 -6.37 -6.81 9.53
CA GLY A 57 -7.46 -6.95 8.57
C GLY A 57 -8.26 -5.65 8.38
N SER A 58 -8.55 -4.93 9.46
CA SER A 58 -9.29 -3.65 9.41
C SER A 58 -8.49 -2.54 8.72
N LEU A 59 -7.17 -2.51 8.91
CA LEU A 59 -6.29 -1.60 8.20
C LEU A 59 -6.33 -1.90 6.70
N LEU A 60 -6.13 -3.16 6.32
CA LEU A 60 -6.16 -3.62 4.93
C LEU A 60 -7.54 -3.42 4.28
N SER A 61 -8.64 -3.45 5.05
CA SER A 61 -9.97 -3.13 4.54
C SER A 61 -10.14 -1.64 4.18
N CYS A 62 -9.30 -0.75 4.71
CA CYS A 62 -9.37 0.68 4.44
C CYS A 62 -8.08 1.19 3.80
N TYR A 63 -8.17 1.54 2.51
CA TYR A 63 -7.04 2.09 1.75
C TYR A 63 -6.39 3.31 2.44
N TRP A 64 -7.22 4.20 2.99
CA TRP A 64 -6.77 5.40 3.71
C TRP A 64 -6.04 5.08 5.02
N CYS A 65 -6.49 4.08 5.77
CA CYS A 65 -5.79 3.70 6.99
C CYS A 65 -4.45 3.07 6.65
N THR A 66 -4.42 2.15 5.68
CA THR A 66 -3.17 1.50 5.25
C THR A 66 -2.15 2.52 4.76
N SER A 67 -2.56 3.55 4.00
CA SER A 67 -1.64 4.56 3.49
C SER A 67 -0.95 5.36 4.60
N VAL A 68 -1.66 5.71 5.68
CA VAL A 68 -1.07 6.41 6.84
C VAL A 68 -0.02 5.53 7.52
N TRP A 69 -0.32 4.25 7.75
CA TRP A 69 0.65 3.33 8.39
C TRP A 69 1.87 3.08 7.53
N VAL A 70 1.70 2.94 6.21
CA VAL A 70 2.81 2.82 5.27
C VAL A 70 3.67 4.08 5.25
N ALA A 71 3.05 5.27 5.26
CA ALA A 71 3.78 6.54 5.31
C ALA A 71 4.62 6.67 6.59
N VAL A 72 4.03 6.33 7.75
CA VAL A 72 4.74 6.31 9.04
C VAL A 72 5.90 5.31 9.01
N PHE A 73 5.67 4.10 8.48
CA PHE A 73 6.72 3.09 8.34
C PHE A 73 7.88 3.58 7.46
N PHE A 74 7.58 4.22 6.33
CA PHE A 74 8.60 4.77 5.43
C PHE A 74 9.36 5.95 6.05
N PHE A 75 8.65 6.84 6.75
CA PHE A 75 9.27 7.95 7.45
C PHE A 75 10.25 7.47 8.54
N ILE A 76 9.82 6.50 9.37
CA ILE A 76 10.66 5.91 10.41
C ILE A 76 11.84 5.14 9.78
N GLY A 77 11.58 4.34 8.73
CA GLY A 77 12.62 3.58 8.03
C GLY A 77 13.71 4.48 7.44
N PHE A 78 13.31 5.61 6.83
CA PHE A 78 14.24 6.62 6.34
C PHE A 78 15.10 7.21 7.46
N TRP A 79 14.52 7.46 8.63
CA TRP A 79 15.24 8.05 9.76
C TRP A 79 16.29 7.10 10.36
N PHE A 80 15.98 5.81 10.46
CA PHE A 80 16.89 4.83 11.08
C PHE A 80 17.93 4.26 10.10
N LEU A 81 17.55 3.95 8.85
CA LEU A 81 18.43 3.34 7.84
C LEU A 81 18.26 3.99 6.46
N PRO A 82 18.69 5.25 6.29
CA PRO A 82 18.49 5.98 5.04
C PRO A 82 19.16 5.29 3.85
N SER A 83 20.34 4.71 4.03
CA SER A 83 21.11 4.04 2.97
C SER A 83 20.40 2.83 2.35
N VAL A 84 19.58 2.13 3.14
CA VAL A 84 18.86 0.92 2.70
C VAL A 84 17.47 1.26 2.17
N PHE A 85 16.77 2.18 2.83
CA PHE A 85 15.40 2.54 2.48
C PHE A 85 15.32 3.44 1.24
N PHE A 86 16.32 4.30 1.00
CA PHE A 86 16.34 5.18 -0.16
C PHE A 86 16.21 4.46 -1.52
N PRO A 87 17.01 3.41 -1.84
CA PRO A 87 16.84 2.69 -3.11
C PRO A 87 15.47 1.99 -3.21
N ILE A 88 14.91 1.51 -2.11
CA ILE A 88 13.58 0.87 -2.09
C ILE A 88 12.50 1.89 -2.47
N PHE A 89 12.52 3.08 -1.88
CA PHE A 89 11.58 4.16 -2.21
C PHE A 89 11.73 4.62 -3.65
N LEU A 90 12.97 4.72 -4.13
CA LEU A 90 13.26 5.09 -5.51
C LEU A 90 12.63 4.08 -6.49
N CYS A 91 12.86 2.77 -6.28
CA CYS A 91 12.28 1.73 -7.13
C CYS A 91 10.75 1.74 -7.11
N LEU A 92 10.13 1.85 -5.93
CA LEU A 92 8.68 1.92 -5.78
C LEU A 92 8.08 3.15 -6.48
N SER A 93 8.75 4.30 -6.35
CA SER A 93 8.34 5.56 -6.98
C SER A 93 8.42 5.48 -8.50
N ILE A 94 9.51 4.91 -9.05
CA ILE A 94 9.67 4.73 -10.50
C ILE A 94 8.57 3.79 -11.04
N ALA A 95 8.34 2.66 -10.37
CA ALA A 95 7.30 1.71 -10.76
C ALA A 95 5.90 2.34 -10.74
N TYR A 96 5.62 3.21 -9.76
CA TYR A 96 4.36 3.96 -9.71
C TYR A 96 4.23 4.94 -10.87
N GLY A 97 5.28 5.70 -11.17
CA GLY A 97 5.31 6.65 -12.28
C GLY A 97 5.03 5.96 -13.62
N ALA A 98 5.69 4.83 -13.87
CA ALA A 98 5.44 4.02 -15.06
C ALA A 98 3.98 3.55 -15.16
N ALA A 99 3.44 2.98 -14.08
CA ALA A 99 2.05 2.52 -14.05
C ALA A 99 1.05 3.68 -14.22
N PHE A 100 1.37 4.86 -13.66
CA PHE A 100 0.54 6.06 -13.79
C PHE A 100 0.52 6.53 -15.25
N VAL A 101 1.67 6.63 -15.91
CA VAL A 101 1.78 7.02 -17.32
C VAL A 101 1.01 6.04 -18.21
N GLU A 102 1.15 4.73 -18.00
CA GLU A 102 0.38 3.73 -18.74
C GLU A 102 -1.13 3.90 -18.54
N SER A 103 -1.57 4.15 -17.29
CA SER A 103 -2.98 4.33 -16.98
C SER A 103 -3.59 5.57 -17.62
N VAL A 104 -2.80 6.64 -17.77
CA VAL A 104 -3.21 7.86 -18.47
C VAL A 104 -3.25 7.61 -19.97
N SER A 105 -2.23 6.94 -20.52
CA SER A 105 -2.16 6.61 -21.95
C SER A 105 -3.29 5.70 -22.41
N ARG A 106 -3.74 4.74 -21.60
CA ARG A 106 -4.87 3.85 -21.95
C ARG A 106 -6.23 4.55 -21.88
N ARG A 107 -6.32 5.71 -21.25
CA ARG A 107 -7.57 6.49 -21.10
C ARG A 107 -7.76 7.55 -22.19
N MET A 108 -6.73 7.84 -22.98
CA MET A 108 -6.78 8.74 -24.13
C MET A 108 -7.07 7.94 -25.39
#